data_AF-A0A2E0XVP4-F1
#
_entry.id   AF-A0A2E0XVP4-F1
#
_cell.length_a   1.000
_cell.length_b   1.000
_cell.length_c   1.000
_cell.angle_alpha   90.00
_cell.angle_beta   90.00
_cell.angle_gamma   90.00
#
_symmetry.space_group_name_H-M   'P 1'
#
loop_
_entity.id
_entity.type
_entity.pdbx_description
1 polymer ?
#
loop_
_entity_poly.entity_id
_entity_poly.type
_entity_poly.pdbx_seq_one_letter_code
_entity_poly.pdbx_strand_id
1 'polypeptide(L)'
;MSRLWKVSLLLISLVSAVALNLIFTRWGTMSPDLALLSFRWDWEMTLGISDADEVGIFAAPFLAHLPWVSLLLGLIIPLMLLGLAMYILVRLKSTPA
;
A
#
# COMPACT_ATOMS: atom_id res chain seq x y z
N MET A 1 -7.15 24.83 -15.86
CA MET A 1 -7.69 23.74 -15.01
C MET A 1 -8.44 24.35 -13.84
N SER A 2 -9.72 24.01 -13.65
CA SER A 2 -10.50 24.50 -12.51
C SER A 2 -10.05 23.86 -11.19
N ARG A 3 -10.25 24.57 -10.08
CA ARG A 3 -9.97 24.06 -8.72
C ARG A 3 -10.73 22.76 -8.43
N LEU A 4 -11.99 22.68 -8.87
CA LEU A 4 -12.84 21.49 -8.74
C LEU A 4 -12.21 20.26 -9.38
N TRP A 5 -11.66 20.39 -10.58
CA TRP A 5 -11.02 19.27 -11.27
C TRP A 5 -9.83 18.69 -10.52
N LYS A 6 -8.97 19.57 -9.94
CA LYS A 6 -7.83 19.14 -9.11
C LYS A 6 -8.31 18.38 -7.85
N VAL A 7 -9.38 18.86 -7.21
CA VAL A 7 -9.97 18.21 -6.02
C VAL A 7 -10.55 16.84 -6.38
N SER A 8 -11.29 16.73 -7.48
CA SER A 8 -11.83 15.44 -7.93
C SER A 8 -10.72 14.44 -8.23
N LEU A 9 -9.65 14.85 -8.92
CA LEU A 9 -8.50 13.98 -9.16
C LEU A 9 -7.82 13.52 -7.88
N LEU A 10 -7.67 14.42 -6.90
CA LEU A 10 -7.08 14.07 -5.61
C LEU A 10 -7.92 12.99 -4.92
N LEU A 11 -9.24 13.16 -4.86
CA LEU A 11 -10.15 12.17 -4.27
C LEU A 11 -10.10 10.83 -5.00
N ILE A 12 -10.17 10.85 -6.33
CA ILE A 12 -10.10 9.61 -7.14
C ILE A 12 -8.78 8.89 -6.91
N SER A 13 -7.66 9.63 -6.84
CA SER A 13 -6.33 9.04 -6.63
C SER A 13 -6.21 8.40 -5.25
N LEU A 14 -6.71 9.06 -4.19
CA LEU A 14 -6.71 8.52 -2.83
C LEU A 14 -7.60 7.28 -2.69
N VAL A 15 -8.83 7.35 -3.19
CA VAL A 15 -9.77 6.22 -3.15
C VAL A 15 -9.22 5.03 -3.93
N SER A 16 -8.67 5.27 -5.12
CA SER A 16 -8.07 4.21 -5.94
C SER A 16 -6.86 3.58 -5.26
N ALA A 17 -5.98 4.38 -4.64
CA ALA A 17 -4.83 3.86 -3.90
C ALA A 17 -5.25 2.91 -2.77
N VAL A 18 -6.23 3.33 -1.96
CA VAL A 18 -6.76 2.54 -0.85
C VAL A 18 -7.46 1.28 -1.37
N ALA A 19 -8.34 1.41 -2.36
CA ALA A 19 -9.08 0.27 -2.92
C ALA A 19 -8.13 -0.79 -3.49
N LEU A 20 -7.13 -0.37 -4.28
CA LEU A 20 -6.14 -1.27 -4.86
C LEU A 20 -5.31 -1.97 -3.78
N ASN A 21 -4.85 -1.26 -2.76
CA ASN A 21 -4.11 -1.88 -1.65
C ASN A 21 -4.97 -2.92 -0.90
N LEU A 22 -6.23 -2.59 -0.57
CA LEU A 22 -7.13 -3.49 0.15
C LEU A 22 -7.53 -4.73 -0.66
N ILE A 23 -7.71 -4.59 -1.98
CA ILE A 23 -8.09 -5.70 -2.85
C ILE A 23 -6.92 -6.64 -3.07
N PHE A 24 -5.74 -6.07 -3.35
CA PHE A 24 -4.61 -6.84 -3.85
C PHE A 24 -3.58 -7.21 -2.80
N THR A 25 -3.66 -6.71 -1.56
CA THR A 25 -2.74 -7.09 -0.48
C THR A 25 -3.46 -7.57 0.76
N ARG A 26 -2.75 -8.32 1.60
CA ARG A 26 -3.17 -8.64 2.97
C ARG A 26 -2.14 -8.14 3.97
N TRP A 27 -2.63 -7.59 5.07
CA TRP A 27 -1.82 -7.18 6.20
C TRP A 27 -2.01 -8.18 7.33
N GLY A 28 -0.92 -8.60 7.98
CA GLY A 28 -1.02 -9.50 9.14
C GLY A 28 0.24 -10.34 9.32
N THR A 29 0.05 -11.53 9.88
CA THR A 29 1.07 -12.59 10.00
C THR A 29 0.65 -13.72 9.06
N MET A 30 1.53 -14.09 8.13
CA MET A 30 1.25 -15.14 7.13
C MET A 30 2.53 -15.90 6.75
N SER A 31 2.32 -17.05 6.09
CA SER A 31 3.39 -17.89 5.54
C SER A 31 4.36 -17.07 4.68
N PRO A 32 5.69 -17.25 4.84
CA PRO A 32 6.72 -16.48 4.13
C PRO A 32 6.62 -16.57 2.60
N ASP A 33 6.01 -17.63 2.06
CA ASP A 33 5.88 -17.85 0.61
C ASP A 33 5.03 -16.78 -0.11
N LEU A 34 4.26 -15.99 0.63
CA LEU A 34 3.40 -14.92 0.10
C LEU A 34 3.88 -13.51 0.49
N ALA A 35 5.02 -13.40 1.16
CA ALA A 35 5.52 -12.12 1.65
C ALA A 35 5.92 -11.21 0.49
N LEU A 36 5.31 -10.02 0.43
CA LEU A 36 5.75 -8.94 -0.47
C LEU A 36 6.74 -8.04 0.25
N LEU A 37 6.42 -7.72 1.51
CA LEU A 37 7.25 -6.93 2.39
C LEU A 37 6.99 -7.39 3.82
N SER A 38 7.85 -8.25 4.35
CA SER A 38 7.82 -8.67 5.75
C SER A 38 8.93 -8.00 6.53
N PHE A 39 8.67 -7.76 7.81
CA PHE A 39 9.68 -7.36 8.77
C PHE A 39 9.60 -8.28 9.98
N ARG A 40 10.75 -8.77 10.41
CA ARG A 40 10.85 -9.51 11.66
C ARG A 40 10.97 -8.48 12.78
N TRP A 41 9.99 -8.49 13.68
CA TRP A 41 10.01 -7.58 14.81
C TRP A 41 10.92 -8.17 15.89
N ASP A 42 12.14 -7.62 16.01
CA ASP A 42 13.24 -8.17 16.82
C ASP A 42 12.99 -8.20 18.34
N TRP A 43 11.87 -7.62 18.82
CA TRP A 43 11.47 -7.74 20.23
C TRP A 43 11.15 -9.18 20.64
N GLU A 44 10.73 -10.04 19.71
CA GLU A 44 10.43 -11.45 19.96
C GLU A 44 11.68 -12.30 20.17
N MET A 45 12.85 -11.87 19.68
CA MET A 45 14.14 -12.49 20.02
C MET A 45 14.43 -12.43 21.52
N THR A 46 13.89 -11.44 22.24
CA THR A 46 14.07 -11.29 23.70
C THR A 46 13.23 -12.26 24.52
N LEU A 47 12.16 -12.84 23.96
CA LEU A 47 11.20 -13.68 24.69
C LEU A 47 11.28 -15.18 24.36
N GLY A 48 12.16 -15.59 23.45
CA GLY A 48 12.39 -17.02 23.16
C GLY A 48 11.20 -17.75 22.54
N ILE A 49 10.23 -17.01 21.97
CA ILE A 49 9.12 -17.59 21.21
C ILE A 49 9.67 -17.90 19.81
N SER A 50 10.04 -19.17 19.62
CA SER A 50 10.74 -19.69 18.44
C SER A 50 9.81 -20.01 17.25
N ASP A 51 8.70 -19.29 17.10
CA ASP A 51 7.87 -19.33 15.91
C ASP A 51 7.69 -17.88 15.45
N ALA A 52 8.67 -17.40 14.68
CA ALA A 52 8.73 -16.04 14.20
C ALA A 52 7.64 -15.80 13.14
N ASP A 53 6.44 -15.48 13.59
CA ASP A 53 5.37 -14.97 12.75
C ASP A 53 5.85 -13.67 12.09
N GLU A 54 6.23 -13.73 10.81
CA GLU A 54 6.61 -12.55 10.06
C GLU A 54 5.39 -11.64 9.90
N VAL A 55 5.47 -10.41 10.43
CA VAL A 55 4.44 -9.38 10.22
C VAL A 55 4.77 -8.63 8.94
N GLY A 56 3.79 -8.44 8.08
CA GLY A 56 4.06 -7.83 6.79
C GLY A 56 2.85 -7.56 5.91
N ILE A 57 3.18 -7.15 4.70
CA ILE A 57 2.28 -7.06 3.56
C ILE A 57 2.50 -8.31 2.71
N PHE A 58 1.42 -9.03 2.50
CA PHE A 58 1.40 -10.29 1.77
C PHE A 58 0.56 -10.17 0.52
N ALA A 59 0.81 -11.08 -0.41
CA ALA A 59 0.00 -11.18 -1.60
C ALA A 59 -1.44 -11.58 -1.25
N ALA A 60 -2.42 -11.02 -1.96
CA ALA A 60 -3.80 -11.50 -1.83
C ALA A 60 -3.88 -12.99 -2.20
N PRO A 61 -4.67 -13.83 -1.49
CA PRO A 61 -4.64 -15.29 -1.69
C PRO A 61 -4.99 -15.74 -3.10
N PHE A 62 -5.89 -15.02 -3.76
CA PHE A 62 -6.26 -15.31 -5.15
C PHE A 62 -5.14 -14.95 -6.15
N LEU A 63 -4.11 -14.21 -5.73
CA LEU A 63 -2.89 -13.90 -6.49
C LEU A 63 -1.66 -14.62 -5.93
N ALA A 64 -1.83 -15.65 -5.09
CA ALA A 64 -0.71 -16.40 -4.53
C ALA A 64 0.26 -16.95 -5.58
N HIS A 65 -0.25 -17.31 -6.77
CA HIS A 65 0.52 -17.82 -7.90
C HIS A 65 1.20 -16.71 -8.73
N LEU A 66 0.88 -15.43 -8.49
CA LEU A 66 1.41 -14.26 -9.19
C LEU A 66 1.71 -13.13 -8.19
N PRO A 67 2.64 -13.32 -7.23
CA PRO A 67 2.91 -12.35 -6.17
C PRO A 67 3.37 -10.99 -6.72
N TRP A 68 4.00 -10.97 -7.89
CA TRP A 68 4.40 -9.73 -8.57
C TRP A 68 3.21 -8.86 -8.99
N VAL A 69 2.07 -9.44 -9.36
CA VAL A 69 0.84 -8.68 -9.67
C VAL A 69 0.35 -7.98 -8.41
N SER A 70 0.36 -8.72 -7.30
CA SER A 70 -0.04 -8.20 -6.01
C SER A 70 0.92 -7.11 -5.50
N LEU A 71 2.23 -7.25 -5.74
CA LEU A 71 3.21 -6.19 -5.49
C LEU A 71 2.93 -4.93 -6.32
N LEU A 72 2.73 -5.08 -7.63
CA LEU A 72 2.51 -3.95 -8.53
C LEU A 72 1.19 -3.23 -8.23
N LEU A 73 0.09 -3.98 -8.26
CA LEU A 73 -1.25 -3.41 -8.11
C LEU A 73 -1.56 -3.06 -6.67
N GLY A 74 -1.06 -3.83 -5.71
CA GLY A 74 -1.37 -3.71 -4.30
C GLY A 74 -0.43 -2.79 -3.52
N LEU A 75 0.80 -2.55 -4.01
CA LEU A 75 1.76 -1.69 -3.30
C LEU A 75 2.30 -0.55 -4.19
N ILE A 76 2.90 -0.87 -5.34
CA ILE A 76 3.62 0.13 -6.15
C ILE A 76 2.66 1.18 -6.73
N ILE A 77 1.59 0.77 -7.39
CA ILE A 77 0.60 1.69 -7.97
C ILE A 77 -0.07 2.55 -6.87
N PRO A 78 -0.54 1.98 -5.73
CA PRO A 78 -1.02 2.77 -4.62
C PRO A 78 -0.04 3.83 -4.13
N LEU A 79 1.25 3.50 -3.99
CA LEU A 79 2.28 4.47 -3.59
C LEU A 79 2.46 5.59 -4.64
N MET A 80 2.43 5.25 -5.93
CA MET A 80 2.47 6.25 -7.00
C MET A 80 1.25 7.18 -6.97
N LEU A 81 0.05 6.63 -6.74
CA LEU A 81 -1.20 7.40 -6.62
C LEU A 81 -1.19 8.31 -5.38
N LEU A 82 -0.61 7.85 -4.27
CA LEU A 82 -0.38 8.68 -3.08
C LEU A 82 0.59 9.83 -3.40
N GLY A 83 1.70 9.55 -4.09
CA GLY A 83 2.64 10.57 -4.56
C GLY A 83 1.97 11.61 -5.48
N LEU A 84 1.13 11.17 -6.41
CA LEU A 84 0.34 12.04 -7.27
C LEU A 84 -0.66 12.89 -6.46
N ALA A 85 -1.36 12.30 -5.49
CA ALA A 85 -2.27 13.01 -4.61
C ALA A 85 -1.54 14.10 -3.82
N MET A 86 -0.36 13.80 -3.27
CA MET A 86 0.49 14.77 -2.57
C MET A 86 0.95 15.91 -3.49
N TYR A 87 1.36 15.59 -4.71
CA TYR A 87 1.71 16.61 -5.70
C TYR A 87 0.54 17.54 -6.01
N ILE A 88 -0.66 16.98 -6.22
CA ILE A 88 -1.88 17.76 -6.49
C ILE A 88 -2.23 18.64 -5.28
N LEU A 89 -2.11 18.11 -4.06
CA LEU A 89 -2.38 18.84 -2.82
C LEU A 89 -1.49 20.07 -2.67
N VAL A 90 -0.17 19.90 -2.89
CA VAL A 90 0.80 21.00 -2.83
C VAL A 90 0.49 22.06 -3.89
N ARG A 91 0.16 21.63 -5.12
CA ARG A 91 -0.21 22.54 -6.23
C ARG A 91 -1.56 23.23 -6.02
N LEU A 92 -2.47 22.64 -5.27
CA LEU A 92 -3.74 23.27 -4.85
C LEU A 92 -3.46 24.41 -3.87
N LYS A 93 -2.61 24.20 -2.87
CA LYS A 93 -2.23 25.21 -1.87
C LYS A 93 -1.53 26.42 -2.49
N SER A 94 -0.74 26.22 -3.54
CA SER A 94 0.05 27.29 -4.18
C SER A 94 -0.71 28.11 -5.22
N THR A 95 -1.98 27.81 -5.51
CA THR A 95 -2.77 28.57 -6.50
C THR A 95 -3.51 29.70 -5.76
N PRO A 96 -3.21 31.00 -5.99
CA PRO A 96 -3.98 32.09 -5.40
C PRO A 96 -5.43 32.05 -5.90
N ALA A 97 -6.36 32.42 -5.02
CA ALA A 97 -7.81 32.36 -5.23
C ALA A 97 -8.28 33.32 -6.34
#